data_AF-A0A8J7ERT5-F1
#
_entry.id   AF-A0A8J7ERT5-F1
#
_cell.length_a   1.000
_cell.length_b   1.000
_cell.length_c   1.000
_cell.angle_alpha   90.00
_cell.angle_beta   90.00
_cell.angle_gamma   90.00
#
_symmetry.space_group_name_H-M   'P 1'
#
loop_
_entity.id
_entity.type
_entity.pdbx_description
1 polymer ?
#
loop_
_entity_poly.entity_id
_entity_poly.type
_entity_poly.pdbx_seq_one_letter_code
_entity_poly.pdbx_strand_id
1 'polypeptide(L)' 'MSFFRSYIAPLLIVLIFAVAMLAVSARIFLPSDMMAPAPIEEPISAANAAPIAQTDGMLPELSELIHGPESDRVAG' A
#
# COMPACT_ATOMS: atom_id res chain seq x y z
N MET A 1 10.08 47.42 29.03
CA MET A 1 10.57 46.16 28.41
C MET A 1 9.59 44.98 28.47
N SER A 2 8.34 45.14 28.93
CA SER A 2 7.35 44.04 28.97
C SER A 2 6.44 43.99 27.73
N PHE A 3 6.08 45.15 27.17
CA PHE A 3 5.11 45.29 26.06
C PHE A 3 5.47 44.44 24.82
N PHE A 4 6.75 44.43 24.44
CA PHE A 4 7.20 43.67 23.27
C PHE A 4 7.00 42.16 23.45
N ARG A 5 7.31 41.64 24.64
CA ARG A 5 7.13 40.21 24.94
C ARG A 5 5.69 39.84 25.26
N SER A 6 4.89 40.77 25.78
CA SER A 6 3.50 40.50 26.17
C SER A 6 2.51 40.58 25.01
N TYR A 7 2.81 41.35 23.95
CA TYR A 7 1.88 41.54 22.84
C TYR A 7 2.48 41.16 21.48
N ILE A 8 3.70 41.64 21.19
CA ILE A 8 4.33 41.35 19.90
C ILE A 8 4.74 39.87 19.79
N ALA A 9 5.35 39.30 20.84
CA ALA A 9 5.75 37.89 20.80
C ALA A 9 4.56 36.92 20.63
N PRO A 10 3.45 37.03 21.39
CA PRO A 10 2.27 36.18 21.19
C PRO A 10 1.64 36.37 19.80
N LEU A 11 1.55 37.60 19.31
CA LEU A 11 1.02 37.88 17.98
C LEU A 11 1.88 37.22 16.89
N LEU A 12 3.22 37.33 16.98
CA LEU A 12 4.11 36.68 16.03
C LEU A 12 4.01 35.16 16.07
N ILE A 13 3.85 34.56 17.25
CA ILE A 13 3.63 33.11 17.37
C ILE A 13 2.38 32.70 16.59
N VAL A 14 1.26 33.40 16.79
CA VAL A 14 0.01 33.12 16.07
C VAL A 14 0.16 33.38 14.57
N LEU A 15 0.84 34.47 14.18
CA LEU A 15 1.07 34.81 12.78
C LEU A 15 1.90 33.74 12.07
N ILE A 16 3.03 33.33 12.66
CA ILE A 16 3.91 32.29 12.13
C ILE A 16 3.17 30.96 12.09
N PHE A 17 2.41 30.63 13.13
CA PHE A 17 1.60 29.42 13.16
C PHE A 17 0.53 29.41 12.05
N ALA A 18 -0.16 30.52 11.84
CA ALA A 18 -1.16 30.65 10.77
C ALA A 18 -0.51 30.50 9.38
N VAL A 19 0.64 31.15 9.16
CA VAL A 19 1.42 31.00 7.93
C VAL A 19 1.89 29.55 7.76
N ALA A 20 2.35 28.89 8.81
CA ALA A 20 2.77 27.49 8.76
C ALA A 20 1.59 26.57 8.43
N MET A 21 0.43 26.73 9.07
CA MET A 21 -0.79 26.00 8.75
C MET A 21 -1.21 26.20 7.30
N LEU A 22 -1.18 27.44 6.81
CA LEU A 22 -1.49 27.78 5.41
C LEU A 22 -0.48 27.14 4.45
N ALA A 23 0.81 27.24 4.72
CA ALA A 23 1.87 26.69 3.87
C ALA A 23 1.80 25.16 3.81
N VAL A 24 1.58 24.50 4.95
CA VAL A 24 1.41 23.04 5.01
C VAL A 24 0.18 22.60 4.22
N SER A 25 -0.94 23.32 4.36
CA SER A 25 -2.17 23.03 3.61
C SER A 25 -1.99 23.27 2.11
N ALA A 26 -1.33 24.37 1.72
CA ALA A 26 -1.10 24.73 0.33
C ALA A 26 -0.09 23.81 -0.38
N ARG A 27 0.90 23.27 0.35
CA ARG A 27 1.93 22.39 -0.21
C ARG A 27 1.35 21.18 -0.95
N ILE A 28 0.26 20.60 -0.43
CA ILE A 28 -0.41 19.43 -1.02
C ILE A 28 -0.94 19.73 -2.42
N PHE A 29 -1.32 20.98 -2.66
CA PHE A 29 -1.83 21.44 -3.95
C PHE A 29 -0.73 21.99 -4.88
N LEU A 30 0.53 21.97 -4.46
CA LEU A 30 1.62 22.45 -5.30
C LEU A 30 1.88 21.41 -6.41
N PRO A 31 2.08 21.82 -7.68
CA PRO A 31 2.28 20.89 -8.78
C PRO A 31 3.35 19.84 -8.51
N SER A 32 4.44 20.24 -7.84
CA SER A 32 5.52 19.33 -7.43
C SER A 32 5.08 18.18 -6.52
N ASP A 33 4.08 18.38 -5.67
CA ASP A 33 3.55 17.33 -4.77
C ASP A 33 2.68 16.33 -5.55
N MET A 34 1.95 16.82 -6.57
CA MET A 34 1.12 15.99 -7.46
C MET A 34 1.90 15.29 -8.59
N MET A 35 3.18 15.63 -8.80
CA MET A 35 4.05 15.03 -9.83
C MET A 35 4.65 13.68 -9.40
N ALA A 36 4.27 13.13 -8.24
CA ALA A 36 4.67 11.77 -7.88
C ALA A 36 4.17 10.80 -8.97
N PRO A 37 5.07 10.08 -9.67
CA PRO A 37 4.66 9.10 -10.66
C PRO A 37 3.71 8.10 -10.01
N ALA A 38 2.58 7.84 -10.66
CA ALA A 38 1.67 6.80 -10.20
C ALA A 38 2.48 5.50 -10.03
N PRO A 39 2.18 4.67 -9.00
CA PRO A 39 2.79 3.36 -8.87
C PRO A 39 2.64 2.63 -10.19
N ILE A 40 3.77 2.42 -10.86
CA ILE A 40 3.83 1.51 -12.00
C ILE A 40 3.70 0.12 -11.38
N GLU A 41 2.55 -0.51 -11.60
CA GLU A 41 2.42 -1.95 -11.39
C GLU A 41 3.50 -2.58 -12.26
N GLU A 42 4.55 -3.09 -11.61
CA GLU A 42 5.40 -4.09 -12.23
C GLU A 42 4.41 -5.19 -12.63
N PRO A 43 4.28 -5.52 -13.94
CA PRO A 43 3.30 -6.51 -14.36
C PRO A 43 3.59 -7.73 -13.51
N ILE A 44 2.61 -8.12 -12.68
CA ILE A 44 2.69 -9.38 -11.95
C ILE A 44 2.97 -10.42 -13.01
N SER A 45 4.24 -10.80 -13.13
CA SER A 45 4.64 -11.78 -14.10
C SER A 45 3.91 -13.02 -13.66
N ALA A 46 2.88 -13.39 -14.41
CA ALA A 46 2.14 -14.63 -14.23
C ALA A 46 3.06 -15.86 -14.35
N ALA A 47 4.38 -15.68 -14.50
CA ALA A 47 5.41 -16.68 -14.33
C ALA A 47 5.53 -17.24 -12.90
N ASN A 48 4.92 -16.63 -11.88
CA ASN A 48 4.77 -17.26 -10.56
C ASN A 48 3.39 -17.89 -10.34
N ALA A 49 2.53 -17.94 -11.36
CA ALA A 49 1.44 -18.90 -11.37
C ALA A 49 2.02 -20.29 -11.69
N ALA A 50 2.38 -20.99 -10.62
CA ALA A 50 2.60 -22.43 -10.50
C ALA A 50 3.90 -23.07 -11.03
N PRO A 51 4.56 -23.83 -10.14
CA PRO A 51 4.92 -25.22 -10.40
C PRO A 51 3.92 -26.12 -9.66
N ILE A 52 2.65 -26.17 -10.07
CA ILE A 52 1.74 -27.27 -9.68
C ILE A 52 2.00 -28.54 -10.50
N ALA A 53 2.82 -28.45 -11.56
CA ALA A 53 3.16 -29.59 -12.42
C ALA A 53 4.15 -30.60 -11.78
N GLN A 54 4.69 -30.34 -10.58
CA GLN A 54 5.65 -31.24 -9.91
C GLN A 54 5.13 -31.83 -8.61
N THR A 55 4.00 -31.34 -8.08
CA THR A 55 3.41 -31.85 -6.83
C THR A 55 2.44 -33.01 -7.06
N ASP A 56 2.03 -33.24 -8.32
CA ASP A 56 1.09 -34.31 -8.73
C ASP A 56 1.57 -35.73 -8.41
N GLY A 57 2.86 -35.93 -8.12
CA GLY A 57 3.44 -37.23 -7.76
C GLY A 57 3.92 -37.36 -6.33
N MET A 58 3.86 -36.31 -5.50
CA MET A 58 4.56 -36.29 -4.21
C MET A 58 3.66 -36.50 -2.98
N LEU A 59 2.34 -36.26 -3.09
CA LEU A 59 1.40 -36.33 -1.96
C LEU A 59 0.09 -37.02 -2.36
N PRO A 60 0.08 -38.37 -2.44
CA PRO A 60 -1.09 -39.13 -2.88
C PRO A 60 -2.34 -38.87 -2.02
N GLU A 61 -2.16 -38.65 -0.71
CA GLU A 61 -3.24 -38.34 0.25
C GLU A 61 -3.99 -37.03 -0.09
N LEU A 62 -3.27 -36.02 -0.61
CA LEU A 62 -3.88 -34.74 -0.95
C LEU A 62 -4.58 -34.79 -2.31
N SER A 63 -4.01 -35.54 -3.26
CA SER A 63 -4.70 -35.84 -4.51
C SER A 63 -5.99 -36.60 -4.23
N GLU A 64 -5.99 -37.58 -3.33
CA GLU A 64 -7.22 -38.31 -2.94
C GLU A 64 -8.28 -37.40 -2.30
N LEU A 65 -7.88 -36.43 -1.46
CA LEU A 65 -8.81 -35.48 -0.84
C LEU A 65 -9.40 -34.46 -1.83
N ILE A 66 -8.63 -34.08 -2.85
CA ILE A 66 -9.04 -33.12 -3.89
C ILE A 66 -9.88 -33.80 -4.98
N HIS A 67 -9.56 -35.05 -5.31
CA HIS A 67 -10.14 -35.78 -6.45
C HIS A 67 -11.16 -36.85 -6.06
N GLY A 68 -11.29 -37.13 -4.77
CA GLY A 68 -12.07 -38.25 -4.24
C GLY A 68 -11.34 -39.59 -4.41
N PRO A 69 -11.73 -40.63 -3.65
CA PRO A 69 -11.10 -41.93 -3.70
C PRO A 69 -11.16 -42.50 -5.13
N GLU A 70 -10.02 -42.90 -5.67
CA GLU A 70 -9.92 -43.49 -7.02
C GLU A 70 -10.83 -44.71 -7.19
N SER A 71 -11.17 -45.40 -6.09
CA SER A 71 -12.05 -46.57 -6.09
C SER A 71 -13.49 -46.28 -6.57
N ASP A 72 -13.92 -45.02 -6.57
CA ASP A 72 -15.25 -44.60 -7.01
C ASP A 72 -15.28 -44.10 -8.46
N ARG A 73 -14.11 -44.05 -9.13
CA ARG A 73 -14.01 -43.74 -10.56
C ARG A 73 -14.32 -44.99 -11.38
N VAL A 74 -15.61 -45.30 -11.48
CA VAL A 74 -16.14 -46.40 -12.28
C VAL A 74 -15.82 -46.14 -13.76
N ALA A 75 -15.15 -47.10 -14.40
CA ALA A 75 -14.85 -47.12 -15.83
C ALA A 75 -16.15 -47.00 -16.64
N GLY A 76 -16.35 -45.83 -17.25
CA GLY A 76 -17.34 -45.58 -18.30
C GLY A 76 -16.66 -45.54 -19.66
#